data_AF-A0A915BW67-F1
#
_entry.id   AF-A0A915BW67-F1
#
_cell.length_a   1.000
_cell.length_b   1.000
_cell.length_c   1.000
_cell.angle_alpha   90.00
_cell.angle_beta   90.00
_cell.angle_gamma   90.00
#
_symmetry.space_group_name_H-M   'P 1'
#
loop_
_entity.id
_entity.type
_entity.pdbx_description
1 polymer ?
#
loop_
_entity_poly.entity_id
_entity_poly.type
_entity_poly.pdbx_seq_one_letter_code
_entity_poly.pdbx_strand_id
1 'polypeptide(L)'
;NQGRELLSAITAALKSKKLQHHASDHSLAALQKLSLRSSVQKELISLGMLEWLAYVLESKINAFTLEYGCALLMNLCLNPASNSALARVCNPLLNTVSTLLKNESKEICKYVNGILCSMMCVGRVRARAKEIDLEAQVKVKLDAAHCDDDVAQLPLLLKLFSSDNENHWNRRAAIAEGDNDPADDYLEAEIESTDSLRVAVSELFGVRLLETKFHLCNGDGKSI
;
A
#
# COMPACT_ATOMS: atom_id res chain seq x y z
N ASN A 1 14.14 -13.28 -12.22
CA ASN A 1 14.97 -12.55 -11.22
C ASN A 1 15.01 -11.03 -11.39
N GLN A 2 14.81 -10.49 -12.60
CA GLN A 2 14.85 -9.04 -12.88
C GLN A 2 13.95 -8.17 -11.97
N GLY A 3 12.76 -8.66 -11.57
CA GLY A 3 11.86 -7.90 -10.69
C GLY A 3 12.44 -7.62 -9.29
N ARG A 4 13.15 -8.58 -8.69
CA ARG A 4 13.80 -8.39 -7.37
C ARG A 4 14.98 -7.42 -7.46
N GLU A 5 15.74 -7.50 -8.55
CA GLU A 5 16.84 -6.57 -8.84
C GLU A 5 16.33 -5.14 -8.98
N LEU A 6 15.20 -4.94 -9.67
CA LEU A 6 14.54 -3.64 -9.79
C LEU A 6 14.11 -3.10 -8.41
N LEU A 7 13.42 -3.92 -7.59
CA LEU A 7 13.00 -3.51 -6.25
C LEU A 7 14.19 -3.13 -5.36
N SER A 8 15.27 -3.89 -5.44
CA SER A 8 16.52 -3.61 -4.72
C SER A 8 17.15 -2.30 -5.18
N ALA A 9 17.24 -2.07 -6.50
CA ALA A 9 17.81 -0.85 -7.07
C ALA A 9 17.00 0.40 -6.68
N ILE A 10 15.67 0.36 -6.81
CA ILE A 10 14.78 1.47 -6.42
C ILE A 10 14.91 1.75 -4.92
N THR A 11 14.88 0.70 -4.09
CA THR A 11 15.00 0.82 -2.63
C THR A 11 16.34 1.44 -2.23
N ALA A 12 17.45 1.00 -2.84
CA ALA A 12 18.77 1.56 -2.58
C ALA A 12 18.86 3.03 -3.00
N ALA A 13 18.29 3.39 -4.16
CA ALA A 13 18.26 4.77 -4.65
C ALA A 13 17.48 5.69 -3.71
N LEU A 14 16.29 5.29 -3.27
CA LEU A 14 15.48 6.00 -2.27
C LEU A 14 16.23 6.20 -0.94
N LYS A 15 16.82 5.13 -0.41
CA LYS A 15 17.56 5.14 0.85
C LYS A 15 18.79 6.05 0.81
N SER A 16 19.46 6.11 -0.34
CA SER A 16 20.66 6.93 -0.50
C SER A 16 20.38 8.44 -0.58
N LYS A 17 19.11 8.86 -0.73
CA LYS A 17 18.70 10.25 -0.98
C LYS A 17 19.41 10.90 -2.19
N LYS A 18 19.92 10.10 -3.13
CA LYS A 18 20.62 10.58 -4.34
C LYS A 18 19.66 10.93 -5.49
N LEU A 19 18.39 10.57 -5.36
CA LEU A 19 17.37 10.87 -6.36
C LEU A 19 16.95 12.35 -6.27
N GLN A 20 16.72 12.95 -7.44
CA GLN A 20 16.00 14.22 -7.52
C GLN A 20 14.60 14.08 -6.91
N HIS A 21 14.05 15.16 -6.34
CA HIS A 21 12.81 15.12 -5.57
C HIS A 21 11.66 14.41 -6.31
N HIS A 22 11.39 14.78 -7.57
CA HIS A 22 10.33 14.13 -8.36
C HIS A 22 10.59 12.65 -8.65
N ALA A 23 11.85 12.28 -8.91
CA ALA A 23 12.21 10.88 -9.14
C ALA A 23 12.04 10.05 -7.86
N SER A 24 12.37 10.63 -6.70
CA SER A 24 12.15 10.00 -5.39
C SER A 24 10.66 9.80 -5.11
N ASP A 25 9.83 10.81 -5.35
CA ASP A 25 8.38 10.73 -5.14
C ASP A 25 7.76 9.60 -5.99
N HIS A 26 8.02 9.60 -7.30
CA HIS A 26 7.44 8.61 -8.20
C HIS A 26 8.01 7.21 -7.99
N SER A 27 9.27 7.09 -7.54
CA SER A 27 9.85 5.82 -7.13
C SER A 27 9.12 5.24 -5.91
N LEU A 28 8.80 6.08 -4.92
CA LEU A 28 8.03 5.66 -3.75
C LEU A 28 6.61 5.22 -4.16
N ALA A 29 5.94 5.99 -5.02
CA ALA A 29 4.62 5.64 -5.53
C ALA A 29 4.64 4.34 -6.35
N ALA A 30 5.69 4.10 -7.13
CA ALA A 30 5.86 2.83 -7.85
C ALA A 30 6.01 1.65 -6.88
N LEU A 31 6.85 1.78 -5.85
CA LEU A 31 6.96 0.74 -4.81
C LEU A 31 5.64 0.50 -4.09
N GLN A 32 4.88 1.56 -3.78
CA GLN A 32 3.55 1.44 -3.20
C GLN A 32 2.62 0.60 -4.09
N LYS A 33 2.53 0.90 -5.39
CA LYS A 33 1.66 0.17 -6.31
C LYS A 33 2.08 -1.29 -6.48
N LEU A 34 3.38 -1.54 -6.61
CA LEU A 34 3.92 -2.90 -6.71
C LEU A 34 3.70 -3.71 -5.42
N SER A 35 3.71 -3.04 -4.26
CA SER A 35 3.49 -3.66 -2.95
C SER A 35 2.05 -4.14 -2.70
N LEU A 36 1.14 -4.03 -3.66
CA LEU A 36 -0.14 -4.73 -3.60
C LEU A 36 0.05 -6.25 -3.66
N ARG A 37 1.15 -6.74 -4.27
CA ARG A 37 1.48 -8.17 -4.35
C ARG A 37 2.22 -8.65 -3.11
N SER A 38 1.84 -9.82 -2.60
CA SER A 38 2.47 -10.46 -1.42
C SER A 38 3.97 -10.73 -1.62
N SER A 39 4.39 -11.15 -2.82
CA SER A 39 5.80 -11.40 -3.15
C SER A 39 6.65 -10.13 -3.04
N VAL A 40 6.14 -8.99 -3.53
CA VAL A 40 6.79 -7.67 -3.44
C VAL A 40 6.83 -7.18 -1.99
N GLN A 41 5.75 -7.35 -1.22
CA GLN A 41 5.74 -6.99 0.20
C GLN A 41 6.84 -7.72 0.96
N LYS A 42 6.96 -9.05 0.79
CA LYS A 42 8.00 -9.88 1.42
C LYS A 42 9.40 -9.37 1.04
N GLU A 43 9.62 -9.03 -0.23
CA GLU A 43 10.90 -8.50 -0.69
C GLU A 43 11.23 -7.14 -0.03
N LEU A 44 10.31 -6.17 -0.07
CA LEU A 44 10.51 -4.85 0.53
C LEU A 44 10.72 -4.91 2.05
N ILE A 45 10.02 -5.82 2.73
CA ILE A 45 10.25 -6.10 4.16
C ILE A 45 11.67 -6.63 4.37
N SER A 46 12.13 -7.56 3.53
CA SER A 46 13.50 -8.10 3.63
C SER A 46 14.59 -7.05 3.36
N LEU A 47 14.29 -6.08 2.49
CA LEU A 47 15.13 -4.92 2.20
C LEU A 47 15.08 -3.85 3.30
N GLY A 48 14.33 -4.06 4.39
CA GLY A 48 14.25 -3.15 5.54
C GLY A 48 13.51 -1.85 5.24
N MET A 49 12.40 -1.94 4.49
CA MET A 49 11.59 -0.76 4.16
C MET A 49 10.72 -0.27 5.31
N LEU A 50 10.39 -1.12 6.28
CA LEU A 50 9.61 -0.69 7.46
C LEU A 50 10.40 0.33 8.30
N GLU A 51 11.67 0.04 8.54
CA GLU A 51 12.62 0.91 9.26
C GLU A 51 12.80 2.24 8.55
N TRP A 52 12.97 2.18 7.23
CA TRP A 52 13.18 3.37 6.42
C TRP A 52 11.91 4.24 6.36
N LEU A 53 10.73 3.63 6.23
CA LEU A 53 9.46 4.36 6.23
C LEU A 53 9.21 5.03 7.58
N ALA A 54 9.54 4.40 8.70
CA ALA A 54 9.45 5.03 10.02
C ALA A 54 10.24 6.35 10.06
N TYR A 55 11.49 6.31 9.59
CA TYR A 55 12.35 7.49 9.54
C TYR A 55 11.86 8.57 8.56
N VAL A 56 11.41 8.18 7.36
CA VAL A 56 10.95 9.14 6.34
C VAL A 56 9.66 9.82 6.76
N LEU A 57 8.71 9.09 7.33
CA LEU A 57 7.40 9.61 7.73
C LEU A 57 7.46 10.50 8.98
N GLU A 58 8.51 10.40 9.79
CA GLU A 58 8.80 11.36 10.87
C GLU A 58 9.43 12.67 10.36
N SER A 59 9.95 12.68 9.13
CA SER A 59 10.60 13.86 8.56
C SER A 59 9.58 14.84 7.98
N LYS A 60 9.99 16.10 7.79
CA LYS A 60 9.19 17.09 7.04
C LYS A 60 9.18 16.71 5.55
N ILE A 61 8.09 16.10 5.11
CA ILE A 61 7.88 15.63 3.73
C ILE A 61 6.69 16.33 3.08
N ASN A 62 6.61 16.25 1.75
CA ASN A 62 5.47 16.80 1.02
C ASN A 62 4.25 15.86 1.13
N ALA A 63 3.06 16.37 0.77
CA ALA A 63 1.81 15.62 0.86
C ALA A 63 1.81 14.33 0.02
N PHE A 64 2.46 14.34 -1.15
CA PHE A 64 2.56 13.19 -2.02
C PHE A 64 3.38 12.06 -1.38
N THR A 65 4.58 12.36 -0.87
CA THR A 65 5.42 11.39 -0.15
C THR A 65 4.69 10.86 1.09
N LEU A 66 3.97 11.72 1.80
CA LEU A 66 3.21 11.35 3.00
C LEU A 66 2.11 10.34 2.68
N GLU A 67 1.30 10.60 1.65
CA GLU A 67 0.21 9.71 1.25
C GLU A 67 0.73 8.34 0.79
N TYR A 68 1.64 8.32 -0.19
CA TYR A 68 2.18 7.08 -0.74
C TYR A 68 3.06 6.33 0.27
N GLY A 69 3.77 7.05 1.16
CA GLY A 69 4.56 6.45 2.23
C GLY A 69 3.69 5.74 3.27
N CYS A 70 2.59 6.38 3.70
CA CYS A 70 1.61 5.76 4.59
C CYS A 70 0.92 4.55 3.93
N ALA A 71 0.53 4.67 2.66
CA ALA A 71 -0.09 3.57 1.91
C ALA A 71 0.87 2.38 1.75
N LEU A 72 2.14 2.64 1.42
CA LEU A 72 3.16 1.58 1.35
C LEU A 72 3.38 0.94 2.72
N LEU A 73 3.51 1.73 3.79
CA LEU A 73 3.67 1.21 5.15
C LEU A 73 2.48 0.32 5.55
N MET A 74 1.25 0.72 5.22
CA MET A 74 0.06 -0.11 5.43
C MET A 74 0.18 -1.44 4.69
N ASN A 75 0.50 -1.43 3.39
CA ASN A 75 0.65 -2.66 2.59
C ASN A 75 1.67 -3.63 3.19
N LEU A 76 2.84 -3.13 3.60
CA LEU A 76 3.86 -3.96 4.24
C LEU A 76 3.37 -4.51 5.58
N CYS A 77 2.69 -3.69 6.38
CA CYS A 77 2.11 -4.09 7.66
C CYS A 77 0.98 -5.11 7.52
N LEU A 78 0.29 -5.24 6.38
CA LEU A 78 -0.75 -6.24 6.16
C LEU A 78 -0.18 -7.65 5.99
N ASN A 79 1.04 -7.79 5.47
CA ASN A 79 1.65 -9.09 5.27
C ASN A 79 2.10 -9.72 6.61
N PRO A 80 1.71 -10.96 6.95
CA PRO A 80 2.20 -11.69 8.13
C PRO A 80 3.73 -11.81 8.21
N ALA A 81 4.43 -11.84 7.06
CA ALA A 81 5.89 -11.87 7.02
C ALA A 81 6.54 -10.64 7.68
N SER A 82 5.79 -9.53 7.81
CA SER A 82 6.26 -8.33 8.50
C SER A 82 6.40 -8.50 10.01
N ASN A 83 5.75 -9.47 10.64
CA ASN A 83 5.63 -9.55 12.09
C ASN A 83 6.96 -9.53 12.84
N SER A 84 7.93 -10.31 12.37
CA SER A 84 9.27 -10.34 12.98
C SER A 84 9.96 -8.98 12.84
N ALA A 85 9.82 -8.33 11.67
CA ALA A 85 10.36 -6.98 11.46
C ALA A 85 9.63 -5.94 12.32
N LEU A 86 8.29 -5.92 12.34
CA LEU A 86 7.47 -5.05 13.20
C LEU A 86 7.86 -5.17 14.68
N ALA A 87 8.11 -6.39 15.16
CA ALA A 87 8.56 -6.62 16.53
C ALA A 87 9.98 -6.07 16.80
N ARG A 88 10.89 -6.14 15.82
CA ARG A 88 12.24 -5.57 15.93
C ARG A 88 12.22 -4.05 15.94
N VAL A 89 11.33 -3.44 15.16
CA VAL A 89 11.35 -1.99 14.88
C VAL A 89 10.13 -1.29 15.49
N CYS A 90 9.58 -1.88 16.55
CA CYS A 90 8.33 -1.43 17.15
C CYS A 90 8.41 0.00 17.68
N ASN A 91 9.51 0.37 18.35
CA ASN A 91 9.66 1.69 18.95
C ASN A 91 9.63 2.83 17.92
N PRO A 92 10.48 2.83 16.86
CA PRO A 92 10.42 3.90 15.86
C PRO A 92 9.05 3.91 15.16
N LEU A 93 8.50 2.75 14.77
CA LEU A 93 7.19 2.72 14.12
C LEU A 93 6.05 3.27 15.01
N LEU A 94 6.03 2.92 16.30
CA LEU A 94 5.00 3.42 17.22
C LEU A 94 5.11 4.93 17.43
N ASN A 95 6.32 5.49 17.46
CA ASN A 95 6.54 6.94 17.52
C ASN A 95 6.05 7.63 16.24
N THR A 96 6.43 7.08 15.08
CA THR A 96 5.99 7.56 13.77
C THR A 96 4.47 7.58 13.69
N VAL A 97 3.83 6.45 14.00
CA VAL A 97 2.37 6.31 13.91
C VAL A 97 1.66 7.19 14.93
N SER A 98 2.21 7.40 16.13
CA SER A 98 1.66 8.35 17.12
C SER A 98 1.69 9.79 16.58
N THR A 99 2.71 10.14 15.81
CA THR A 99 2.83 11.45 15.15
C THR A 99 1.83 11.57 14.00
N LEU A 100 1.73 10.54 13.16
CA LEU A 100 0.77 10.48 12.05
C LEU A 100 -0.69 10.49 12.53
N LEU A 101 -0.98 9.89 13.68
CA LEU A 101 -2.32 9.90 14.28
C LEU A 101 -2.81 11.33 14.55
N LYS A 102 -1.91 12.25 14.89
CA LYS A 102 -2.19 13.67 15.17
C LYS A 102 -2.16 14.55 13.91
N ASN A 103 -1.88 13.98 12.74
CA ASN A 103 -1.82 14.73 11.49
C ASN A 103 -3.24 15.14 11.05
N GLU A 104 -3.37 16.38 10.55
CA GLU A 104 -4.64 16.95 10.12
C GLU A 104 -5.10 16.44 8.74
N SER A 105 -4.20 15.82 7.96
CA SER A 105 -4.52 15.30 6.64
C SER A 105 -5.48 14.12 6.73
N LYS A 106 -6.70 14.31 6.20
CA LYS A 106 -7.73 13.27 6.14
C LYS A 106 -7.38 12.16 5.15
N GLU A 107 -6.64 12.48 4.10
CA GLU A 107 -6.25 11.53 3.04
C GLU A 107 -5.46 10.34 3.57
N ILE A 108 -4.73 10.52 4.68
CA ILE A 108 -3.92 9.46 5.28
C ILE A 108 -4.63 8.70 6.40
N CYS A 109 -5.81 9.14 6.87
CA CYS A 109 -6.46 8.53 8.03
C CYS A 109 -6.72 7.04 7.84
N LYS A 110 -7.31 6.63 6.70
CA LYS A 110 -7.48 5.20 6.35
C LYS A 110 -6.19 4.39 6.44
N TYR A 111 -5.07 4.96 6.00
CA TYR A 111 -3.78 4.26 6.01
C TYR A 111 -3.22 4.15 7.43
N VAL A 112 -3.23 5.25 8.20
CA VAL A 112 -2.76 5.28 9.59
C VAL A 112 -3.55 4.31 10.45
N ASN A 113 -4.87 4.30 10.31
CA ASN A 113 -5.77 3.42 11.03
C ASN A 113 -5.53 1.95 10.64
N GLY A 114 -5.33 1.67 9.35
CA GLY A 114 -4.95 0.35 8.85
C GLY A 114 -3.59 -0.15 9.35
N ILE A 115 -2.59 0.73 9.43
CA ILE A 115 -1.27 0.44 10.02
C ILE A 115 -1.45 0.05 11.49
N LEU A 116 -2.19 0.84 12.27
CA LEU A 116 -2.44 0.58 13.68
C LEU A 116 -3.13 -0.77 13.89
N CYS A 117 -4.20 -1.05 13.15
CA CYS A 117 -4.89 -2.35 13.21
C CYS A 117 -3.92 -3.51 12.96
N SER A 118 -3.08 -3.38 11.94
CA SER A 118 -2.11 -4.41 11.58
C SER A 118 -1.02 -4.59 12.63
N MET A 119 -0.53 -3.50 13.22
CA MET A 119 0.47 -3.54 14.30
C MET A 119 -0.11 -4.13 15.59
N MET A 120 -1.37 -3.83 15.93
CA MET A 120 -2.00 -4.35 17.14
C MET A 120 -2.24 -5.85 17.07
N CYS A 121 -2.22 -6.48 15.89
CA CYS A 121 -2.24 -7.94 15.79
C CYS A 121 -0.95 -8.61 16.30
N VAL A 122 0.17 -7.88 16.39
CA VAL A 122 1.46 -8.42 16.86
C VAL A 122 1.57 -8.22 18.37
N GLY A 123 1.48 -9.30 19.16
CA GLY A 123 1.40 -9.25 20.62
C GLY A 123 2.48 -8.38 21.29
N ARG A 124 3.74 -8.52 20.88
CA ARG A 124 4.85 -7.70 21.40
C ARG A 124 4.70 -6.21 21.08
N VAL A 125 4.23 -5.88 19.88
CA VAL A 125 3.99 -4.49 19.45
C VAL A 125 2.80 -3.90 20.21
N ARG A 126 1.72 -4.68 20.36
CA ARG A 126 0.53 -4.30 21.14
C ARG A 126 0.87 -4.03 22.61
N ALA A 127 1.68 -4.87 23.24
CA ALA A 127 2.15 -4.64 24.61
C ALA A 127 2.91 -3.31 24.71
N ARG A 128 3.84 -3.05 23.79
CA ARG A 128 4.59 -1.79 23.76
C ARG A 128 3.71 -0.57 23.48
N ALA A 129 2.68 -0.71 22.64
CA ALA A 129 1.72 0.36 22.37
C ALA A 129 0.90 0.76 23.60
N LYS A 130 0.58 -0.21 24.48
CA LYS A 130 -0.07 0.07 25.77
C LYS A 130 0.85 0.86 26.71
N GLU A 131 2.14 0.54 26.74
CA GLU A 131 3.12 1.24 27.60
C GLU A 131 3.31 2.72 27.24
N ILE A 132 2.99 3.13 26.01
CA ILE A 132 3.10 4.52 25.54
C ILE A 132 1.73 5.21 25.44
N ASP A 133 0.70 4.64 26.07
CA ASP A 133 -0.67 5.14 26.09
C ASP A 133 -1.28 5.40 24.69
N LEU A 134 -0.89 4.59 23.70
CA LEU A 134 -1.40 4.75 22.33
C LEU A 134 -2.92 4.54 22.25
N GLU A 135 -3.46 3.66 23.10
CA GLU A 135 -4.91 3.45 23.21
C GLU A 135 -5.66 4.74 23.59
N ALA A 136 -5.09 5.53 24.50
CA ALA A 136 -5.68 6.81 24.90
C ALA A 136 -5.63 7.83 23.75
N GLN A 137 -4.52 7.86 23.00
CA GLN A 137 -4.41 8.73 21.81
C GLN A 137 -5.45 8.38 20.73
N VAL A 138 -5.72 7.09 20.53
CA VAL A 138 -6.77 6.61 19.62
C VAL A 138 -8.16 7.03 20.10
N LYS A 139 -8.44 6.92 21.41
CA LYS A 139 -9.72 7.40 21.98
C LYS A 139 -9.94 8.89 21.74
N VAL A 140 -8.91 9.70 22.01
CA VAL A 140 -8.95 11.15 21.75
C VAL A 140 -9.24 11.45 20.27
N LYS A 141 -8.61 10.72 19.34
CA LYS A 141 -8.88 10.91 17.90
C LYS A 141 -10.31 10.49 17.51
N LEU A 142 -10.80 9.38 18.07
CA LEU A 142 -12.17 8.92 17.83
C LEU A 142 -13.20 9.94 18.34
N ASP A 143 -13.01 10.46 19.55
CA ASP A 143 -13.89 11.47 20.13
C ASP A 143 -13.89 12.78 19.33
N ALA A 144 -12.74 13.13 18.73
CA ALA A 144 -12.63 14.27 17.82
C ALA A 144 -13.37 14.06 16.49
N ALA A 145 -13.68 12.82 16.10
CA ALA A 145 -14.41 12.45 14.89
C ALA A 145 -13.91 13.20 13.63
N HIS A 146 -12.59 13.25 13.44
CA HIS A 146 -11.94 14.08 12.41
C HIS A 146 -12.37 13.76 10.97
N CYS A 147 -12.67 12.48 10.70
CA CYS A 147 -13.17 12.02 9.41
C CYS A 147 -13.97 10.70 9.53
N ASP A 148 -14.69 10.34 8.46
CA ASP A 148 -15.49 9.11 8.40
C ASP A 148 -14.67 7.84 8.61
N ASP A 149 -13.42 7.82 8.12
CA ASP A 149 -12.50 6.70 8.34
C ASP A 149 -12.21 6.48 9.83
N ASP A 150 -12.10 7.55 10.62
CA ASP A 150 -11.86 7.45 12.06
C ASP A 150 -13.07 6.86 12.78
N VAL A 151 -14.26 7.36 12.44
CA VAL A 151 -15.53 6.87 13.00
C VAL A 151 -15.77 5.40 12.64
N ALA A 152 -15.41 4.98 11.43
CA ALA A 152 -15.60 3.61 10.97
C ALA A 152 -14.54 2.64 11.54
N GLN A 153 -13.27 3.05 11.61
CA GLN A 153 -12.15 2.12 11.83
C GLN A 153 -11.61 2.12 13.27
N LEU A 154 -11.57 3.27 13.95
CA LEU A 154 -11.00 3.35 15.30
C LEU A 154 -11.77 2.54 16.36
N PRO A 155 -13.10 2.38 16.32
CA PRO A 155 -13.80 1.50 17.26
C PRO A 155 -13.35 0.04 17.14
N LEU A 156 -13.00 -0.43 15.93
CA LEU A 156 -12.46 -1.77 15.73
C LEU A 156 -11.04 -1.88 16.27
N LEU A 157 -10.21 -0.85 16.06
CA LEU A 157 -8.87 -0.78 16.62
C LEU A 157 -8.88 -0.84 18.14
N LEU A 158 -9.78 -0.11 18.82
CA LEU A 158 -9.90 -0.15 20.28
C LEU A 158 -10.25 -1.55 20.81
N LYS A 159 -11.09 -2.30 20.09
CA LYS A 159 -11.37 -3.70 20.43
C LYS A 159 -10.11 -4.57 20.35
N LEU A 160 -9.18 -4.28 19.43
CA LEU A 160 -7.90 -5.01 19.32
C LEU A 160 -6.97 -4.76 20.50
N PHE A 161 -7.00 -3.58 21.13
CA PHE A 161 -6.22 -3.33 22.35
C PHE A 161 -6.68 -4.21 23.53
N SER A 162 -7.98 -4.47 23.66
CA SER A 162 -8.55 -5.35 24.69
C SER A 162 -8.46 -6.83 24.34
N SER A 163 -8.14 -7.17 23.09
CA SER A 163 -8.10 -8.53 22.61
C SER A 163 -6.73 -9.16 22.87
N ASP A 164 -6.69 -10.18 23.72
CA ASP A 164 -5.53 -11.09 23.81
C ASP A 164 -5.52 -12.12 22.66
N ASN A 165 -6.41 -11.96 21.67
CA ASN A 165 -6.88 -13.05 20.85
C ASN A 165 -5.95 -13.34 19.65
N GLU A 166 -5.22 -14.45 19.73
CA GLU A 166 -4.41 -15.05 18.65
C GLU A 166 -5.24 -15.41 17.40
N ASN A 167 -6.58 -15.43 17.48
CA ASN A 167 -7.44 -15.74 16.34
C ASN A 167 -7.37 -14.71 15.19
N HIS A 168 -7.09 -13.44 15.47
CA HIS A 168 -6.88 -12.43 14.42
C HIS A 168 -5.60 -12.70 13.63
N TRP A 169 -4.58 -13.27 14.30
CA TRP A 169 -3.33 -13.69 13.67
C TRP A 169 -3.56 -14.85 12.70
N ASN A 170 -4.28 -15.90 13.13
CA ASN A 170 -4.55 -17.08 12.31
C ASN A 170 -5.31 -16.72 11.02
N ARG A 171 -6.26 -15.79 11.09
CA ARG A 171 -6.99 -15.32 9.90
C ARG A 171 -6.10 -14.54 8.93
N ARG A 172 -5.22 -13.66 9.44
CA ARG A 172 -4.32 -12.86 8.61
C ARG A 172 -3.23 -13.72 7.94
N ALA A 173 -2.73 -14.74 8.65
CA ALA A 173 -1.81 -15.73 8.12
C ALA A 173 -2.44 -16.52 6.96
N ALA A 174 -3.66 -17.03 7.14
CA ALA A 174 -4.36 -17.83 6.12
C ALA A 174 -4.60 -17.06 4.81
N ILE A 175 -4.91 -15.75 4.88
CA ILE A 175 -5.12 -14.91 3.69
C ILE A 175 -3.81 -14.77 2.89
N ALA A 176 -2.68 -14.57 3.56
CA ALA A 176 -1.40 -14.32 2.88
C ALA A 176 -0.78 -15.57 2.23
N GLU A 177 -1.17 -16.77 2.66
CA GLU A 177 -0.72 -18.02 2.05
C GLU A 177 -1.54 -18.40 0.81
N GLY A 178 -2.80 -18.01 0.74
CA GLY A 178 -3.67 -18.26 -0.44
C GLY A 178 -3.35 -17.40 -1.66
N ASP A 179 -2.68 -16.26 -1.46
CA ASP A 179 -2.32 -15.28 -2.50
C ASP A 179 -0.94 -15.54 -3.13
N ASN A 180 -0.40 -16.75 -2.93
CA ASN A 180 0.96 -17.12 -3.28
C ASN A 180 0.96 -18.12 -4.45
N ASP A 181 -0.02 -18.02 -5.36
CA ASP A 181 -0.01 -18.77 -6.62
C ASP A 181 1.05 -18.15 -7.55
N PRO A 182 2.16 -18.86 -7.83
CA PRO A 182 3.20 -18.36 -8.74
C PRO A 182 2.68 -18.10 -10.17
N ALA A 183 1.49 -18.60 -10.54
CA ALA A 183 0.86 -18.29 -11.82
C ALA A 183 0.35 -16.84 -11.92
N ASP A 184 -0.03 -16.21 -10.80
CA ASP A 184 -0.56 -14.83 -10.77
C ASP A 184 0.56 -13.77 -10.88
N ASP A 185 1.82 -14.19 -10.67
CA ASP A 185 3.01 -13.38 -10.87
C ASP A 185 3.56 -13.43 -12.32
N TYR A 186 2.90 -14.17 -13.22
CA TYR A 186 3.22 -14.15 -14.65
C TYR A 186 2.74 -12.82 -15.24
N LEU A 187 3.66 -11.86 -15.38
CA LEU A 187 3.41 -10.69 -16.21
C LEU A 187 3.06 -11.18 -17.62
N GLU A 188 1.98 -10.67 -18.20
CA GLU A 188 1.76 -10.80 -19.64
C GLU A 188 3.03 -10.34 -20.37
N ALA A 189 3.35 -10.98 -21.50
CA ALA A 189 4.55 -10.64 -22.26
C ALA A 189 4.57 -9.14 -22.57
N GLU A 190 5.75 -8.50 -22.45
CA GLU A 190 5.90 -7.11 -22.86
C GLU A 190 5.44 -6.95 -24.31
N ILE A 191 4.52 -6.02 -24.55
CA ILE A 191 4.05 -5.72 -25.90
C ILE A 191 5.21 -5.08 -26.65
N GLU A 192 5.81 -5.82 -27.58
CA GLU A 192 6.86 -5.30 -28.45
C GLU A 192 6.26 -4.45 -29.56
N SER A 193 6.98 -3.43 -30.02
CA SER A 193 6.55 -2.66 -31.21
C SER A 193 6.43 -3.52 -32.48
N THR A 194 7.04 -4.71 -32.46
CA THR A 194 7.01 -5.74 -33.49
C THR A 194 5.89 -6.76 -33.30
N ASP A 195 5.13 -6.69 -32.20
CA ASP A 195 4.02 -7.58 -31.98
C ASP A 195 2.94 -7.37 -33.04
N SER A 196 2.60 -8.48 -33.68
CA SER A 196 1.57 -8.48 -34.71
C SER A 196 0.22 -8.33 -34.04
N LEU A 197 -0.39 -7.14 -34.11
CA LEU A 197 -1.80 -6.91 -33.80
C LEU A 197 -2.67 -7.65 -34.83
N ARG A 198 -2.80 -8.98 -34.68
CA ARG A 198 -3.66 -9.80 -35.53
C ARG A 198 -5.07 -9.72 -34.99
N VAL A 199 -5.87 -8.88 -35.64
CA VAL A 199 -7.30 -8.83 -35.35
C VAL A 199 -7.93 -10.15 -35.76
N ALA A 200 -8.71 -10.77 -34.87
CA ALA A 200 -9.45 -11.97 -35.24
C ALA A 200 -10.42 -11.65 -36.38
N VAL A 201 -10.69 -12.62 -37.27
CA VAL A 201 -11.59 -12.41 -38.42
C VAL A 201 -13.01 -11.95 -37.98
N SER A 202 -13.38 -12.28 -36.74
CA SER A 202 -14.64 -11.89 -36.10
C SER A 202 -14.60 -10.56 -35.35
N GLU A 203 -13.43 -9.95 -35.17
CA GLU A 203 -13.28 -8.71 -34.40
C GLU A 203 -13.46 -7.47 -35.28
N LEU A 204 -14.21 -6.52 -34.74
CA LEU A 204 -14.35 -5.19 -35.32
C LEU A 204 -13.11 -4.36 -34.97
N PHE A 205 -12.43 -3.81 -35.97
CA PHE A 205 -11.27 -2.94 -35.80
C PHE A 205 -11.34 -1.69 -36.70
N GLY A 206 -10.53 -0.69 -36.36
CA GLY A 206 -10.39 0.53 -37.13
C GLY A 206 -11.72 1.25 -37.37
N VAL A 207 -11.93 1.72 -38.61
CA VAL A 207 -13.11 2.49 -39.01
C VAL A 207 -14.41 1.69 -38.84
N ARG A 208 -14.40 0.38 -39.12
CA ARG A 208 -15.60 -0.47 -38.99
C ARG A 208 -16.08 -0.57 -37.54
N LEU A 209 -15.15 -0.63 -36.57
CA LEU A 209 -15.49 -0.59 -35.15
C LEU A 209 -16.14 0.75 -34.78
N LEU A 210 -15.53 1.84 -35.24
CA LEU A 210 -16.00 3.20 -34.95
C LEU A 210 -17.40 3.44 -35.53
N GLU A 211 -17.63 3.10 -36.79
CA GLU A 211 -18.95 3.21 -37.42
C GLU A 211 -19.99 2.36 -36.70
N THR A 212 -19.66 1.11 -36.37
CA THR A 212 -20.60 0.20 -35.71
C THR A 212 -20.97 0.67 -34.30
N LYS A 213 -19.99 1.16 -33.52
CA LYS A 213 -20.20 1.55 -32.11
C LYS A 213 -20.66 2.98 -31.93
N PHE A 214 -20.26 3.88 -32.81
CA PHE A 214 -20.42 5.32 -32.61
C PHE A 214 -21.22 6.01 -33.71
N HIS A 215 -21.85 5.27 -34.65
CA HIS A 215 -22.75 5.76 -35.70
C HIS A 215 -22.94 7.27 -35.62
N LEU A 216 -22.01 8.02 -36.21
CA LEU A 216 -22.19 9.44 -36.38
C LEU A 216 -23.32 9.53 -37.38
N CYS A 217 -24.55 9.75 -36.90
CA CYS A 217 -25.64 10.22 -37.72
C CYS A 217 -25.22 11.57 -38.29
N ASN A 218 -24.42 11.56 -39.34
CA ASN A 218 -24.41 12.67 -40.27
C ASN A 218 -25.76 12.60 -40.96
N GLY A 219 -26.60 13.56 -40.58
CA GLY A 219 -27.72 13.96 -41.42
C GLY A 219 -27.22 14.14 -42.86
N ASP A 220 -28.05 13.67 -43.78
CA ASP A 220 -27.94 13.81 -45.22
C ASP A 220 -27.03 12.80 -45.92
N GLY A 221 -27.71 11.74 -46.37
CA GLY A 221 -27.15 10.71 -47.22
C GLY A 221 -26.51 11.29 -48.47
N LYS A 222 -25.24 10.97 -48.65
CA LYS A 222 -24.61 10.69 -49.95
C LYS A 222 -23.33 9.91 -49.69
N SER A 223 -23.28 8.70 -50.21
CA SER A 223 -22.10 7.84 -50.24
C SER A 223 -20.98 8.47 -51.07
N ILE A 224 -19.75 8.33 -50.59
CA ILE A 224 -18.58 8.06 -51.43
C ILE A 224 -17.94 6.80 -50.86
#